data_AF-A0AAU4ZQC4-F1
#
_entry.id   AF-A0AAU4ZQC4-F1
#
_cell.length_a   1.000
_cell.length_b   1.000
_cell.length_c   1.000
_cell.angle_alpha   90.00
_cell.angle_beta   90.00
_cell.angle_gamma   90.00
#
_symmetry.space_group_name_H-M   'P 1'
#
loop_
_entity.id
_entity.type
_entity.pdbx_description
1 polymer ?
#
loop_
_entity_poly.entity_id
_entity_poly.type
_entity_poly.pdbx_seq_one_letter_code
_entity_poly.pdbx_strand_id
1 'polypeptide(L)'
;MAESEPDLMTLLRRLDDPEWLEWPMGYSRSEAAVPFGRLVFRLESDFGTSCEAERDTQDSSEYGRVIVPAEATVCGTRIVVCLSKFGSLALVSADNPGAFFGTDDAQAEGELDAGDLERVEQAVIGLGYVVVPEELLNLRYDGESRLRPWDKGAWQPSWWDRFFGFF
;
A
#
# COMPACT_ATOMS: atom_id res chain seq x y z
N MET A 1 -5.82 -8.86 14.56
CA MET A 1 -4.60 -9.65 14.76
C MET A 1 -3.73 -9.30 13.57
N ALA A 2 -2.52 -8.76 13.79
CA ALA A 2 -1.57 -8.60 12.69
C ALA A 2 -1.26 -9.99 12.12
N GLU A 3 -1.33 -10.15 10.80
CA GLU A 3 -0.91 -11.39 10.15
C GLU A 3 0.60 -11.54 10.32
N SER A 4 1.07 -12.77 10.54
CA SER A 4 2.51 -13.00 10.67
C SER A 4 3.18 -12.87 9.30
N GLU A 5 4.47 -12.52 9.25
CA GLU A 5 5.19 -12.37 7.97
C GLU A 5 5.06 -13.60 7.05
N PRO A 6 5.13 -14.86 7.55
CA PRO A 6 4.89 -16.04 6.71
C PRO A 6 3.47 -16.13 6.13
N ASP A 7 2.46 -15.69 6.88
CA ASP A 7 1.07 -15.66 6.42
C ASP A 7 0.90 -14.62 5.32
N LEU A 8 1.48 -13.43 5.50
CA LEU A 8 1.50 -12.37 4.50
C LEU A 8 2.20 -12.81 3.21
N MET A 9 3.38 -13.44 3.31
CA MET A 9 4.09 -13.96 2.14
C MET A 9 3.32 -15.07 1.43
N THR A 10 2.52 -15.86 2.16
CA THR A 10 1.60 -16.85 1.59
C THR A 10 0.44 -16.17 0.87
N LEU A 11 -0.12 -15.12 1.45
CA LEU A 11 -1.16 -14.30 0.84
C LEU A 11 -0.67 -13.65 -0.47
N LEU A 12 0.50 -13.02 -0.46
CA LEU A 12 1.11 -12.42 -1.64
C LEU A 12 1.27 -13.45 -2.77
N ARG A 13 1.82 -14.63 -2.49
CA ARG A 13 1.94 -15.72 -3.48
C ARG A 13 0.60 -16.22 -3.99
N ARG A 14 -0.43 -16.25 -3.14
CA ARG A 14 -1.78 -16.66 -3.54
C ARG A 14 -2.44 -15.64 -4.47
N LEU A 15 -2.17 -14.35 -4.27
CA LEU A 15 -2.73 -13.26 -5.09
C LEU A 15 -1.93 -13.01 -6.37
N ASP A 16 -0.71 -13.55 -6.46
CA ASP A 16 0.17 -13.43 -7.61
C ASP A 16 -0.33 -14.24 -8.81
N ASP A 17 -1.13 -13.59 -9.65
CA ASP A 17 -1.63 -14.17 -10.88
C ASP A 17 -0.72 -13.80 -12.07
N PRO A 18 0.00 -14.75 -12.69
CA PRO A 18 0.93 -14.47 -13.79
C PRO A 18 0.24 -14.09 -15.11
N GLU A 19 -1.05 -14.36 -15.27
CA GLU A 19 -1.80 -13.97 -16.48
C GLU A 19 -2.29 -12.53 -16.40
N TRP A 20 -2.37 -11.97 -15.18
CA TRP A 20 -3.02 -10.71 -14.88
C TRP A 20 -2.09 -9.79 -14.07
N LEU A 21 -1.26 -9.03 -14.78
CA LEU A 21 -0.21 -8.20 -14.16
C LEU A 21 -0.76 -6.92 -13.52
N GLU A 22 -1.63 -6.18 -14.20
CA GLU A 22 -2.11 -4.86 -13.75
C GLU A 22 -3.35 -4.92 -12.84
N TRP A 23 -4.23 -5.91 -13.05
CA TRP A 23 -5.42 -6.11 -12.21
C TRP A 23 -5.90 -7.56 -12.30
N PRO A 24 -6.47 -8.13 -11.23
CA PRO A 24 -6.91 -9.52 -11.23
C PRO A 24 -8.10 -9.77 -12.15
N MET A 25 -8.31 -11.04 -12.51
CA MET A 25 -9.47 -11.45 -13.29
C MET A 25 -10.78 -11.02 -12.60
N GLY A 26 -11.67 -10.35 -13.34
CA GLY A 26 -12.94 -9.87 -12.82
C GLY A 26 -12.86 -8.58 -11.98
N TYR A 27 -11.71 -7.91 -11.97
CA TYR A 27 -11.55 -6.62 -11.30
C TYR A 27 -12.58 -5.58 -11.77
N SER A 28 -13.25 -4.94 -10.81
CA SER A 28 -14.27 -3.92 -11.04
C SER A 28 -13.85 -2.60 -10.40
N ARG A 29 -13.52 -1.60 -11.23
CA ARG A 29 -13.14 -0.24 -10.78
C ARG A 29 -14.21 0.39 -9.91
N SER A 30 -15.49 0.18 -10.24
CA SER A 30 -16.62 0.71 -9.46
C SER A 30 -16.74 0.05 -8.09
N GLU A 31 -16.43 -1.24 -7.98
CA GLU A 31 -16.45 -1.93 -6.68
C GLU A 31 -15.28 -1.51 -5.81
N ALA A 32 -14.09 -1.28 -6.39
CA ALA A 32 -12.91 -0.75 -5.68
C ALA A 32 -13.09 0.72 -5.22
N ALA A 33 -13.89 1.52 -5.93
CA ALA A 33 -14.13 2.92 -5.58
C ALA A 33 -14.89 3.11 -4.25
N VAL A 34 -15.75 2.15 -3.89
CA VAL A 34 -16.55 2.23 -2.65
C VAL A 34 -15.69 2.16 -1.38
N PRO A 35 -14.86 1.13 -1.16
CA PRO A 35 -13.99 1.07 0.01
C PRO A 35 -12.94 2.18 0.02
N PHE A 36 -12.41 2.60 -1.13
CA PHE A 36 -11.48 3.72 -1.20
C PHE A 36 -12.11 5.04 -0.75
N GLY A 37 -13.32 5.36 -1.24
CA GLY A 37 -14.04 6.56 -0.78
C GLY A 37 -14.35 6.53 0.72
N ARG A 38 -14.61 5.34 1.28
CA ARG A 38 -14.76 5.17 2.74
C ARG A 38 -13.46 5.37 3.50
N LEU A 39 -12.33 4.93 2.94
CA LEU A 39 -11.01 5.16 3.53
C LEU A 39 -10.71 6.65 3.60
N VAL A 40 -10.87 7.38 2.49
CA VAL A 40 -10.68 8.85 2.45
C VAL A 40 -11.53 9.52 3.53
N PHE A 41 -12.85 9.27 3.52
CA PHE A 41 -13.75 9.86 4.51
C PHE A 41 -13.36 9.53 5.96
N ARG A 42 -12.91 8.30 6.20
CA ARG A 42 -12.50 7.86 7.54
C ARG A 42 -11.23 8.57 8.00
N LEU A 43 -10.21 8.63 7.14
CA LEU A 43 -8.96 9.33 7.46
C LEU A 43 -9.19 10.82 7.66
N GLU A 44 -10.01 11.47 6.82
CA GLU A 44 -10.38 12.88 7.00
C GLU A 44 -11.07 13.14 8.34
N SER A 45 -11.98 12.23 8.73
CA SER A 45 -12.67 12.32 10.02
C SER A 45 -11.73 12.10 11.20
N ASP A 46 -10.80 11.15 11.09
CA ASP A 46 -9.92 10.76 12.19
C ASP A 46 -8.79 11.78 12.43
N PHE A 47 -8.33 12.45 11.37
CA PHE A 47 -7.30 13.51 11.43
C PHE A 47 -7.88 14.93 11.43
N GLY A 48 -9.19 15.08 11.21
CA GLY A 48 -9.87 16.38 11.26
C GLY A 48 -9.44 17.36 10.15
N THR A 49 -8.96 16.84 9.01
CA THR A 49 -8.46 17.61 7.87
C THR A 49 -8.83 16.92 6.55
N SER A 50 -8.73 17.63 5.43
CA SER A 50 -8.86 16.97 4.13
C SER A 50 -7.60 16.21 3.76
N CYS A 51 -7.77 15.04 3.18
CA CYS A 51 -6.68 14.18 2.73
C CYS A 51 -6.60 14.21 1.20
N GLU A 52 -5.39 14.33 0.65
CA GLU A 52 -5.20 14.19 -0.79
C GLU A 52 -5.45 12.74 -1.19
N ALA A 53 -6.15 12.53 -2.30
CA ALA A 53 -6.53 11.20 -2.77
C ALA A 53 -6.30 11.09 -4.27
N GLU A 54 -5.35 10.25 -4.65
CA GLU A 54 -5.02 9.91 -6.04
C GLU A 54 -5.59 8.52 -6.34
N ARG A 55 -6.16 8.33 -7.54
CA ARG A 55 -6.80 7.06 -7.90
C ARG A 55 -6.78 6.77 -9.39
N ASP A 56 -7.00 5.49 -9.70
CA ASP A 56 -7.13 4.93 -11.04
C ASP A 56 -5.95 5.26 -11.95
N THR A 57 -4.75 5.18 -11.39
CA THR A 57 -3.50 5.31 -12.13
C THR A 57 -3.47 4.24 -13.24
N GLN A 58 -3.30 4.70 -14.47
CA GLN A 58 -3.18 3.83 -15.63
C GLN A 58 -1.89 3.02 -15.55
N ASP A 59 -1.91 1.82 -16.12
CA ASP A 59 -0.74 0.95 -16.24
C ASP A 59 -0.07 0.66 -14.88
N SER A 60 -0.87 0.55 -13.81
CA SER A 60 -0.40 0.30 -12.45
C SER A 60 -1.22 -0.77 -11.76
N SER A 61 -0.57 -1.58 -10.91
CA SER A 61 -1.24 -2.49 -9.98
C SER A 61 -1.82 -1.76 -8.76
N GLU A 62 -1.42 -0.52 -8.52
CA GLU A 62 -2.00 0.33 -7.50
C GLU A 62 -3.38 0.83 -7.94
N TYR A 63 -4.37 0.69 -7.08
CA TYR A 63 -5.69 1.28 -7.30
C TYR A 63 -5.66 2.78 -7.06
N GLY A 64 -5.04 3.19 -5.96
CA GLY A 64 -4.89 4.58 -5.58
C GLY A 64 -4.25 4.71 -4.20
N ARG A 65 -3.98 5.95 -3.83
CA ARG A 65 -3.38 6.30 -2.55
C ARG A 65 -4.09 7.46 -1.89
N VAL A 66 -4.04 7.49 -0.56
CA VAL A 66 -4.55 8.57 0.28
C VAL A 66 -3.41 9.12 1.11
N ILE A 67 -3.30 10.44 1.18
CA ILE A 67 -2.21 11.14 1.86
C ILE A 67 -2.82 11.94 3.01
N VAL A 68 -2.46 11.54 4.23
CA VAL A 68 -2.70 12.34 5.44
C VAL A 68 -1.62 13.41 5.48
N PRO A 69 -1.98 14.71 5.48
CA PRO A 69 -1.00 15.78 5.35
C PRO A 69 -0.15 15.91 6.62
N ALA A 70 1.11 16.32 6.43
CA ALA A 70 2.11 16.47 7.49
C ALA A 70 1.64 17.36 8.65
N GLU A 71 0.94 18.45 8.35
CA GLU A 71 0.40 19.39 9.33
C GLU A 71 -0.67 18.80 10.26
N ALA A 72 -1.22 17.63 9.92
CA ALA A 72 -2.21 16.93 10.74
C ALA A 72 -1.62 15.77 11.56
N THR A 73 -0.36 15.40 11.33
CA THR A 73 0.32 14.34 12.10
C THR A 73 1.14 14.92 13.25
N VAL A 74 1.38 14.10 14.26
CA VAL A 74 2.14 14.51 15.47
C VAL A 74 3.60 14.83 15.13
N CYS A 75 4.22 14.05 14.25
CA CYS A 75 5.63 14.20 13.90
C CYS A 75 5.87 15.25 12.80
N GLY A 76 4.83 15.78 12.15
CA GLY A 76 5.00 16.70 11.02
C GLY A 76 5.43 16.00 9.73
N THR A 77 5.25 14.68 9.66
CA THR A 77 5.57 13.84 8.49
C THR A 77 4.26 13.26 7.97
N ARG A 78 4.01 13.38 6.67
CA ARG A 78 2.78 12.90 6.04
C ARG A 78 2.71 11.38 6.13
N ILE A 79 1.51 10.81 6.11
CA ILE A 79 1.31 9.35 6.03
C ILE A 79 0.66 9.03 4.70
N VAL A 80 1.22 8.09 3.95
CA VAL A 80 0.69 7.65 2.66
C VAL A 80 0.14 6.24 2.80
N VAL A 81 -1.11 6.06 2.37
CA VAL A 81 -1.79 4.75 2.32
C VAL A 81 -1.99 4.37 0.87
N CYS A 82 -1.32 3.32 0.40
CA CYS A 82 -1.47 2.79 -0.97
C CYS A 82 -2.38 1.56 -0.95
N LEU A 83 -3.37 1.48 -1.84
CA LEU A 83 -4.24 0.32 -1.99
C LEU A 83 -3.97 -0.40 -3.32
N SER A 84 -3.83 -1.72 -3.27
CA SER A 84 -3.63 -2.52 -4.47
C SER A 84 -4.95 -2.81 -5.19
N LYS A 85 -4.89 -3.02 -6.51
CA LYS A 85 -5.98 -3.66 -7.29
C LYS A 85 -6.09 -5.15 -7.00
N PHE A 86 -5.05 -5.77 -6.44
CA PHE A 86 -4.98 -7.19 -6.14
C PHE A 86 -5.41 -7.47 -4.70
N GLY A 87 -6.62 -8.02 -4.57
CA GLY A 87 -7.20 -8.32 -3.27
C GLY A 87 -7.39 -7.07 -2.42
N SER A 88 -7.59 -7.27 -1.12
CA SER A 88 -7.66 -6.17 -0.15
C SER A 88 -6.26 -5.88 0.42
N LEU A 89 -5.22 -5.70 -0.42
CA LEU A 89 -3.89 -5.35 0.06
C LEU A 89 -3.71 -3.83 0.21
N ALA A 90 -3.01 -3.43 1.26
CA ALA A 90 -2.65 -2.04 1.52
C ALA A 90 -1.21 -1.93 2.03
N LEU A 91 -0.56 -0.81 1.74
CA LEU A 91 0.67 -0.35 2.40
C LEU A 91 0.36 0.94 3.16
N VAL A 92 0.93 1.09 4.35
CA VAL A 92 1.00 2.36 5.08
C VAL A 92 2.47 2.74 5.23
N SER A 93 2.86 3.94 4.79
CA SER A 93 4.23 4.44 4.89
C SER A 93 4.27 5.83 5.53
N ALA A 94 5.37 6.12 6.24
CA ALA A 94 5.73 7.49 6.59
C ALA A 94 6.35 8.15 5.36
N ASP A 95 5.85 9.33 4.99
CA ASP A 95 6.06 9.94 3.67
C ASP A 95 5.73 8.96 2.52
N ASN A 96 6.33 9.17 1.35
CA ASN A 96 6.18 8.30 0.20
C ASN A 96 6.81 6.93 0.46
N PRO A 97 6.25 5.85 -0.11
CA PRO A 97 6.90 4.55 -0.14
C PRO A 97 8.36 4.66 -0.62
N GLY A 98 9.28 4.07 0.13
CA GLY A 98 10.73 4.09 -0.06
C GLY A 98 11.45 5.22 0.66
N ALA A 99 10.74 6.11 1.36
CA ALA A 99 11.37 7.17 2.17
C ALA A 99 12.07 6.60 3.42
N PHE A 100 11.49 5.56 4.02
CA PHE A 100 12.03 4.80 5.14
C PHE A 100 12.08 3.31 4.78
N PHE A 101 12.78 2.50 5.59
CA PHE A 101 12.76 1.04 5.37
C PHE A 101 11.40 0.41 5.72
N GLY A 102 10.62 1.11 6.55
CA GLY A 102 9.23 0.82 6.86
C GLY A 102 8.77 1.62 8.08
N THR A 103 7.61 1.28 8.64
CA THR A 103 7.01 2.05 9.73
C THR A 103 7.81 1.97 11.03
N ASP A 104 8.43 0.83 11.32
CA ASP A 104 9.25 0.65 12.53
C ASP A 104 10.51 1.53 12.49
N ASP A 105 11.12 1.64 11.30
CA ASP A 105 12.28 2.51 11.04
C ASP A 105 11.91 3.99 11.20
N ALA A 106 10.80 4.41 10.59
CA ALA A 106 10.28 5.77 10.73
C ALA A 106 9.94 6.13 12.19
N GLN A 107 9.39 5.18 12.97
CA GLN A 107 9.15 5.37 14.40
C GLN A 107 10.46 5.52 15.19
N ALA A 108 11.47 4.72 14.86
CA ALA A 108 12.78 4.79 15.51
C ALA A 108 13.50 6.13 15.23
N GLU A 109 13.31 6.70 14.04
CA GLU A 109 13.81 8.02 13.66
C GLU A 109 12.99 9.19 14.23
N GLY A 110 11.82 8.92 14.82
CA GLY A 110 10.92 9.93 15.36
C GLY A 110 10.05 10.63 14.30
N GLU A 111 9.99 10.05 13.09
CA GLU A 111 9.27 10.57 11.92
C GLU A 111 7.85 10.01 11.82
N LEU A 112 7.50 9.03 12.65
CA LEU A 112 6.15 8.45 12.71
C LEU A 112 5.69 8.27 14.16
N ASP A 113 4.52 8.81 14.50
CA ASP A 113 3.88 8.59 15.80
C ASP A 113 3.10 7.28 15.82
N ALA A 114 3.18 6.53 16.92
CA ALA A 114 2.50 5.25 17.07
C ALA A 114 0.97 5.35 17.09
N GLY A 115 0.42 6.44 17.64
CA GLY A 115 -1.01 6.67 17.68
C GLY A 115 -1.56 7.05 16.30
N ASP A 116 -0.81 7.84 15.54
CA ASP A 116 -1.16 8.16 14.15
C ASP A 116 -1.09 6.92 13.25
N LEU A 117 -0.05 6.10 13.39
CA LEU A 117 0.05 4.81 12.69
C LEU A 117 -1.12 3.88 13.03
N GLU A 118 -1.40 3.66 14.32
CA GLU A 118 -2.50 2.80 14.76
C GLU A 118 -3.85 3.29 14.21
N ARG A 119 -4.09 4.61 14.24
CA ARG A 119 -5.31 5.22 13.69
C ARG A 119 -5.48 4.90 12.20
N VAL A 120 -4.42 5.03 11.41
CA VAL A 120 -4.43 4.73 9.98
C VAL A 120 -4.64 3.24 9.73
N GLU A 121 -3.89 2.37 10.41
CA GLU A 121 -4.01 0.92 10.27
C GLU A 121 -5.41 0.44 10.64
N GLN A 122 -6.02 0.96 11.71
CA GLN A 122 -7.39 0.62 12.09
C GLN A 122 -8.41 1.06 11.04
N ALA A 123 -8.21 2.21 10.39
CA ALA A 123 -9.08 2.65 9.29
C ALA A 123 -8.99 1.69 8.09
N VAL A 124 -7.79 1.24 7.75
CA VAL A 124 -7.52 0.32 6.63
C VAL A 124 -8.07 -1.09 6.95
N ILE A 125 -7.72 -1.65 8.11
CA ILE A 125 -8.18 -2.96 8.58
C ILE A 125 -9.69 -3.00 8.75
N GLY A 126 -10.29 -1.91 9.25
CA GLY A 126 -11.75 -1.79 9.42
C GLY A 126 -12.53 -1.87 8.11
N LEU A 127 -11.88 -1.64 6.97
CA LEU A 127 -12.46 -1.79 5.63
C LEU A 127 -12.18 -3.17 5.00
N GLY A 128 -11.52 -4.06 5.74
CA GLY A 128 -11.19 -5.42 5.30
C GLY A 128 -9.90 -5.51 4.51
N TYR A 129 -9.04 -4.49 4.57
CA TYR A 129 -7.70 -4.55 3.99
C TYR A 129 -6.69 -5.20 4.95
N VAL A 130 -5.70 -5.83 4.35
CA VAL A 130 -4.51 -6.37 4.97
C VAL A 130 -3.38 -5.36 4.73
N VAL A 131 -2.82 -4.84 5.82
CA VAL A 131 -1.62 -4.00 5.75
C VAL A 131 -0.41 -4.91 5.60
N VAL A 132 0.33 -4.73 4.52
CA VAL A 132 1.59 -5.43 4.26
C VAL A 132 2.74 -4.49 4.60
N PRO A 133 3.69 -4.90 5.47
CA PRO A 133 4.87 -4.12 5.77
C PRO A 133 5.70 -3.82 4.52
N GLU A 134 6.29 -2.63 4.50
CA GLU A 134 7.11 -2.15 3.40
C GLU A 134 8.34 -3.02 3.17
N GLU A 135 8.95 -3.52 4.24
CA GLU A 135 10.10 -4.41 4.24
C GLU A 135 9.80 -5.69 3.44
N LEU A 136 8.60 -6.25 3.60
CA LEU A 136 8.16 -7.44 2.87
C LEU A 136 7.91 -7.14 1.39
N LEU A 137 7.32 -5.98 1.08
CA LEU A 137 7.10 -5.56 -0.30
C LEU A 137 8.43 -5.28 -1.03
N ASN A 138 9.44 -4.81 -0.31
CA ASN A 138 10.79 -4.57 -0.83
C ASN A 138 11.64 -5.84 -0.99
N LEU A 139 11.17 -7.00 -0.49
CA LEU A 139 11.83 -8.27 -0.77
C LEU A 139 11.83 -8.53 -2.28
N ARG A 140 12.94 -9.12 -2.75
CA ARG A 140 13.06 -9.56 -4.13
C ARG A 140 11.89 -10.46 -4.49
N TYR A 141 11.25 -10.13 -5.60
CA TYR A 141 10.21 -10.92 -6.20
C TYR A 141 10.74 -12.28 -6.64
N ASP A 142 10.13 -13.32 -6.12
CA ASP A 142 10.43 -14.73 -6.39
C ASP A 142 9.20 -15.51 -6.88
N GLY A 143 8.14 -14.80 -7.29
CA GLY A 143 6.91 -15.38 -7.85
C GLY A 143 6.98 -15.72 -9.34
N GLU A 144 5.83 -16.09 -9.91
CA GLU A 144 5.73 -16.66 -11.27
C GLU A 144 5.46 -15.61 -12.37
N SER A 145 5.00 -14.42 -12.01
CA SER A 145 4.71 -13.31 -12.90
C SER A 145 5.97 -12.78 -13.58
N ARG A 146 5.88 -12.56 -14.89
CA ARG A 146 6.98 -11.99 -15.68
C ARG A 146 6.92 -10.47 -15.64
N LEU A 147 7.41 -9.90 -14.56
CA LEU A 147 7.60 -8.45 -14.41
C LEU A 147 8.75 -8.02 -15.34
N ARG A 148 8.42 -7.38 -16.47
CA ARG A 148 9.44 -6.95 -17.44
C ARG A 148 10.03 -5.63 -16.99
N PRO A 149 11.36 -5.46 -17.06
CA PRO A 149 11.96 -4.14 -16.87
C PRO A 149 11.53 -3.18 -17.98
N TRP A 150 11.29 -1.91 -17.64
CA TRP A 150 11.22 -0.83 -18.63
C TRP A 150 12.58 -0.58 -19.30
N ASP A 151 13.69 -0.82 -18.57
CA ASP A 151 15.07 -0.70 -19.04
C ASP A 151 15.81 -2.06 -19.00
N LYS A 152 16.54 -2.41 -20.07
CA LYS A 152 17.24 -3.70 -20.27
C LYS A 152 18.45 -3.96 -19.32
N GLY A 153 18.41 -3.46 -18.09
CA GLY A 153 19.43 -3.69 -17.06
C GLY A 153 19.14 -4.91 -16.17
N ALA A 154 20.06 -5.20 -15.24
CA ALA A 154 19.94 -6.26 -14.22
C ALA A 154 18.99 -5.87 -13.07
N TRP A 155 17.84 -5.28 -13.41
CA TRP A 155 16.82 -4.92 -12.43
C TRP A 155 16.17 -6.21 -11.89
N GLN A 156 16.14 -6.34 -10.56
CA GLN A 156 15.45 -7.43 -9.88
C GLN A 156 14.16 -6.86 -9.30
N PRO A 157 12.99 -7.27 -9.83
CA PRO A 157 11.73 -6.78 -9.31
C PRO A 157 11.53 -7.21 -7.85
N SER A 158 10.66 -6.48 -7.17
CA SER A 158 10.23 -6.69 -5.80
C SER A 158 8.73 -7.02 -5.75
N TRP A 159 8.23 -7.42 -4.59
CA TRP A 159 6.80 -7.64 -4.39
C TRP A 159 5.99 -6.34 -4.50
N TRP A 160 6.60 -5.19 -4.22
CA TRP A 160 6.06 -3.85 -4.53
C TRP A 160 5.76 -3.72 -6.03
N ASP A 161 6.70 -4.07 -6.89
CA ASP A 161 6.53 -3.95 -8.35
C ASP A 161 5.37 -4.79 -8.87
N ARG A 162 5.09 -5.93 -8.22
CA ARG A 162 3.96 -6.80 -8.57
C ARG A 162 2.62 -6.18 -8.20
N PHE A 163 2.49 -5.62 -7.00
CA PHE A 163 1.20 -5.29 -6.39
C PHE A 163 0.88 -3.79 -6.34
N PHE A 164 1.87 -2.93 -6.53
CA PHE A 164 1.74 -1.47 -6.52
C PHE A 164 2.53 -0.80 -7.66
N GLY A 165 3.35 -1.56 -8.40
CA GLY A 165 4.18 -1.06 -9.48
C GLY A 165 3.44 -0.64 -10.74
N PHE A 166 4.23 -0.17 -11.72
CA PHE A 166 3.81 0.27 -13.04
C PHE A 166 4.27 -0.70 -14.14
N PHE A 167 3.54 -0.77 -15.25
CA PHE A 167 3.71 -1.73 -16.35
C PHE A 167 3.79 -1.09 -17.74
#